data_AF-A0A1K1Q0M1-F1
#
_entry.id   AF-A0A1K1Q0M1-F1
#
_cell.length_a   1.000
_cell.length_b   1.000
_cell.length_c   1.000
_cell.angle_alpha   90.00
_cell.angle_beta   90.00
_cell.angle_gamma   90.00
#
_symmetry.space_group_name_H-M   'P 1'
#
loop_
_entity.id
_entity.type
_entity.pdbx_description
1 polymer ?
#
loop_
_entity_poly.entity_id
_entity_poly.type
_entity_poly.pdbx_seq_one_letter_code
_entity_poly.pdbx_strand_id
1 'polypeptide(L)'
;MKAKKKWYDHLWIFSITYLILGFVNILFAWLGMICFIVPLVISIGWGNKAYCNKFCGRGQLFSMLGGHFGLSRKKDMPKWMKSKYFRYGFLVFFFTMFFIMLWNTYLVFAGILACTMSTSDSQLLAASSSMSENILKGVFNVKMSDKASMLVARVVLLVIAVCGVALAWDQDSSVFRVVSFAWAGFGATFGPVMLAALFWKRSNKWGAIAGLIVGAVMVFVWKFAIAPMGGVLAIYELLPAFLCAFAAIIIVSLVTGAPETETTLEYETVKAELNK
;
A
#
# COMPACT_ATOMS: atom_id res chain seq x y z
N MET A 1 -11.17 -15.25 58.10
CA MET A 1 -11.00 -13.95 57.40
C MET A 1 -10.70 -14.21 55.92
N LYS A 2 -11.57 -13.81 54.99
CA LYS A 2 -11.28 -13.90 53.54
C LYS A 2 -10.22 -12.85 53.20
N ALA A 3 -9.05 -13.28 52.73
CA ALA A 3 -7.99 -12.37 52.28
C ALA A 3 -8.52 -11.44 51.18
N LYS A 4 -8.28 -10.12 51.30
CA LYS A 4 -8.62 -9.13 50.26
C LYS A 4 -7.91 -9.52 48.96
N LYS A 5 -8.68 -9.75 47.88
CA LYS A 5 -8.13 -9.98 46.54
C LYS A 5 -7.33 -8.75 46.11
N LYS A 6 -6.14 -8.97 45.56
CA LYS A 6 -5.24 -7.92 45.09
C LYS A 6 -5.49 -7.65 43.61
N TRP A 7 -5.09 -6.48 43.12
CA TRP A 7 -5.35 -6.05 41.73
C TRP A 7 -4.77 -7.02 40.68
N TYR A 8 -3.59 -7.58 40.97
CA TYR A 8 -2.94 -8.57 40.10
C TYR A 8 -3.67 -9.92 40.01
N ASP A 9 -4.66 -10.21 40.86
CA ASP A 9 -5.48 -11.43 40.75
C ASP A 9 -6.46 -11.39 39.56
N HIS A 10 -6.57 -10.24 38.87
CA HIS A 10 -7.46 -10.02 37.72
C HIS A 10 -6.72 -9.95 36.37
N LEU A 11 -5.42 -10.29 36.32
CA LEU A 11 -4.62 -10.23 35.09
C LEU A 11 -5.07 -11.25 34.02
N TRP A 12 -5.89 -12.24 34.39
CA TRP A 12 -6.56 -13.14 33.45
C TRP A 12 -7.55 -12.40 32.53
N ILE A 13 -8.21 -11.34 33.00
CA ILE A 13 -9.12 -10.51 32.19
C ILE A 13 -8.34 -9.86 31.07
N PHE A 14 -7.19 -9.26 31.40
CA PHE A 14 -6.29 -8.67 30.41
C PHE A 14 -5.86 -9.69 29.34
N SER A 15 -5.59 -10.94 29.74
CA SER A 15 -5.21 -12.01 28.80
C SER A 15 -6.35 -12.41 27.86
N ILE A 16 -7.60 -12.50 28.35
CA ILE A 16 -8.78 -12.79 27.53
C ILE A 16 -9.09 -11.62 26.60
N THR A 17 -9.12 -10.39 27.13
CA THR A 17 -9.42 -9.18 26.36
C THR A 17 -8.42 -9.01 25.22
N TYR A 18 -7.13 -9.20 25.49
CA TYR A 18 -6.10 -9.20 24.45
C TYR A 18 -6.31 -10.28 23.39
N LEU A 19 -6.63 -11.53 23.79
CA LEU A 19 -6.87 -12.63 22.84
C LEU A 19 -8.05 -12.30 21.91
N ILE A 20 -9.15 -11.77 22.47
CA ILE A 20 -10.35 -11.40 21.71
C ILE A 20 -10.05 -10.22 20.77
N LEU A 21 -9.36 -9.18 21.25
CA LEU A 21 -9.00 -8.02 20.43
C LEU A 21 -8.04 -8.39 19.29
N GLY A 22 -7.15 -9.37 19.51
CA GLY A 22 -6.26 -9.89 18.47
C GLY A 22 -6.98 -10.58 17.30
N PHE A 23 -8.17 -11.16 17.52
CA PHE A 23 -9.01 -11.69 16.44
C PHE A 23 -9.73 -10.58 15.64
N VAL A 24 -9.92 -9.40 16.23
CA VAL A 24 -10.60 -8.27 15.59
C VAL A 24 -9.62 -7.39 14.83
N ASN A 25 -8.40 -7.17 15.36
CA ASN A 25 -7.39 -6.35 14.69
C ASN A 25 -5.96 -6.83 15.01
N ILE A 26 -5.20 -7.08 13.94
CA ILE A 26 -3.81 -7.56 14.00
C ILE A 26 -2.86 -6.57 14.70
N LEU A 27 -3.16 -5.27 14.70
CA LEU A 27 -2.36 -4.25 15.40
C LEU A 27 -2.31 -4.51 16.90
N PHE A 28 -3.36 -5.10 17.49
CA PHE A 28 -3.33 -5.45 18.90
C PHE A 28 -2.35 -6.58 19.20
N ALA A 29 -1.93 -7.40 18.23
CA ALA A 29 -0.95 -8.47 18.43
C ALA A 29 0.39 -7.97 18.99
N TRP A 30 0.73 -6.69 18.78
CA TRP A 30 1.91 -6.05 19.36
C TRP A 30 1.87 -5.98 20.90
N LEU A 31 0.69 -5.87 21.51
CA LEU A 31 0.52 -5.96 22.96
C LEU A 31 0.94 -7.35 23.51
N GLY A 32 0.93 -8.39 22.66
CA GLY A 32 1.41 -9.72 23.00
C GLY A 32 2.92 -9.79 23.21
N MET A 33 3.69 -8.91 22.55
CA MET A 33 5.13 -8.81 22.78
C MET A 33 5.42 -8.34 24.20
N ILE A 34 4.59 -7.47 24.78
CA ILE A 34 4.71 -7.06 26.19
C ILE A 34 4.60 -8.29 27.10
N CYS A 35 3.65 -9.19 26.83
CA CYS A 35 3.48 -10.42 27.60
C CYS A 35 4.66 -11.41 27.50
N PHE A 36 5.51 -11.29 26.48
CA PHE A 36 6.74 -12.07 26.32
C PHE A 36 7.96 -11.37 26.92
N ILE A 37 8.07 -10.05 26.73
CA ILE A 37 9.21 -9.24 27.18
C ILE A 37 9.17 -9.02 28.69
N VAL A 38 8.01 -8.71 29.28
CA VAL A 38 7.85 -8.45 30.72
C VAL A 38 8.38 -9.60 31.61
N PRO A 39 8.02 -10.88 31.39
CA PRO A 39 8.60 -11.98 32.14
C PRO A 39 10.13 -12.07 32.01
N LEU A 40 10.66 -11.78 30.82
CA LEU A 40 12.08 -11.88 30.53
C LEU A 40 12.87 -10.76 31.23
N VAL A 41 12.35 -9.53 31.19
CA VAL A 41 12.89 -8.37 31.92
C VAL A 41 12.85 -8.59 33.43
N ILE A 42 11.73 -9.07 33.97
CA ILE A 42 11.60 -9.37 35.41
C ILE A 42 12.54 -10.52 35.82
N SER A 43 12.73 -11.52 34.96
CA SER A 43 13.65 -12.62 35.23
C SER A 43 15.12 -12.18 35.23
N ILE A 44 15.51 -11.28 34.33
CA ILE A 44 16.86 -10.72 34.27
C ILE A 44 17.11 -9.75 35.44
N GLY A 45 16.16 -8.87 35.73
CA GLY A 45 16.33 -7.82 36.74
C GLY A 45 16.20 -8.29 38.19
N TRP A 46 15.25 -9.20 38.49
CA TRP A 46 14.98 -9.63 39.86
C TRP A 46 15.39 -11.09 40.17
N GLY A 47 15.88 -11.85 39.18
CA GLY A 47 16.37 -13.22 39.35
C GLY A 47 15.36 -14.23 39.87
N ASN A 48 14.12 -13.81 40.12
CA ASN A 48 13.10 -14.57 40.81
C ASN A 48 11.96 -14.95 39.86
N LYS A 49 11.39 -16.14 40.06
CA LYS A 49 10.18 -16.63 39.33
C LYS A 49 8.90 -15.89 39.73
N ALA A 50 9.01 -14.64 40.21
CA ALA A 50 7.92 -13.83 40.72
C ALA A 50 6.83 -13.61 39.66
N TYR A 51 7.22 -13.44 38.39
CA TYR A 51 6.25 -13.32 37.30
C TYR A 51 5.38 -14.57 37.14
N CYS A 52 6.00 -15.74 37.01
CA CYS A 52 5.27 -17.02 36.88
C CYS A 52 4.40 -17.33 38.10
N ASN A 53 4.84 -16.96 39.30
CA ASN A 53 4.13 -17.26 40.54
C ASN A 53 3.00 -16.28 40.89
N LYS A 54 3.11 -15.00 40.49
CA LYS A 54 2.18 -13.94 40.94
C LYS A 54 1.50 -13.15 39.82
N PHE A 55 2.14 -13.00 38.66
CA PHE A 55 1.70 -12.07 37.62
C PHE A 55 1.32 -12.73 36.28
N CYS A 56 1.49 -14.06 36.16
CA CYS A 56 1.14 -14.78 34.94
C CYS A 56 -0.38 -14.89 34.77
N GLY A 57 -0.98 -13.97 34.01
CA GLY A 57 -2.42 -13.95 33.72
C GLY A 57 -2.93 -15.22 33.03
N ARG A 58 -2.10 -15.86 32.20
CA ARG A 58 -2.41 -17.19 31.60
C ARG A 58 -2.48 -18.30 32.65
N GLY A 59 -1.57 -18.30 33.62
CA GLY A 59 -1.59 -19.27 34.73
C GLY A 59 -2.83 -19.09 35.63
N GLN A 60 -3.20 -17.83 35.91
CA GLN A 60 -4.43 -17.50 36.63
C GLN A 60 -5.68 -17.94 35.88
N LEU A 61 -5.73 -17.72 34.56
CA LEU A 61 -6.84 -18.15 33.70
C LEU A 61 -7.02 -19.67 33.74
N PHE A 62 -5.96 -20.44 33.55
CA PHE A 62 -6.03 -21.91 33.61
C PHE A 62 -6.37 -22.42 35.01
N SER A 63 -5.91 -21.76 36.08
CA SER A 63 -6.29 -22.08 37.45
C SER A 63 -7.78 -21.82 37.71
N MET A 64 -8.33 -20.72 37.18
CA MET A 64 -9.75 -20.40 37.29
C MET A 64 -10.62 -21.39 36.50
N LEU A 65 -10.24 -21.72 35.26
CA LEU A 65 -10.95 -22.70 34.43
C LEU A 65 -10.89 -24.11 35.03
N GLY A 66 -9.73 -24.52 35.56
CA GLY A 66 -9.55 -25.85 36.15
C GLY A 66 -10.17 -26.00 37.55
N GLY A 67 -10.19 -24.93 38.35
CA GLY A 67 -10.68 -24.95 39.73
C GLY A 67 -12.14 -24.56 39.88
N HIS A 68 -12.53 -23.41 39.33
CA HIS A 68 -13.86 -22.82 39.55
C HIS A 68 -14.92 -23.40 38.60
N PHE A 69 -14.53 -23.74 37.36
CA PHE A 69 -15.41 -24.38 36.36
C PHE A 69 -15.28 -25.91 36.36
N GLY A 70 -14.42 -26.49 37.19
CA GLY A 70 -14.32 -27.94 37.37
C GLY A 70 -13.87 -28.74 36.13
N LEU A 71 -13.36 -28.07 35.09
CA LEU A 71 -12.95 -28.68 33.82
C LEU A 71 -11.68 -29.56 33.94
N SER A 72 -11.02 -29.57 35.10
CA SER A 72 -9.83 -30.38 35.33
C SER A 72 -10.16 -31.71 36.02
N ARG A 73 -9.69 -32.82 35.42
CA ARG A 73 -9.81 -34.18 35.96
C ARG A 73 -9.03 -34.44 37.27
N LYS A 74 -8.42 -33.40 37.88
CA LYS A 74 -7.64 -33.45 39.15
C LYS A 74 -6.60 -34.59 39.19
N LYS A 75 -6.13 -35.08 38.04
CA LYS A 75 -5.06 -36.07 37.95
C LYS A 75 -3.71 -35.37 37.89
N ASP A 76 -2.74 -35.93 38.60
CA ASP A 76 -1.36 -35.46 38.52
C ASP A 76 -0.79 -35.62 37.12
N MET A 77 0.11 -34.70 36.77
CA MET A 77 0.79 -34.71 35.49
C MET A 77 1.59 -36.01 35.30
N PRO A 78 1.41 -36.73 34.17
CA PRO A 78 2.11 -37.99 33.89
C PRO A 78 3.65 -37.81 33.91
N LYS A 79 4.37 -38.85 34.36
CA LYS A 79 5.82 -38.81 34.61
C LYS A 79 6.65 -38.40 33.38
N TRP A 80 6.18 -38.70 32.17
CA TRP A 80 6.86 -38.34 30.92
C TRP A 80 7.00 -36.81 30.71
N MET A 81 5.96 -36.02 31.01
CA MET A 81 6.04 -34.55 30.92
C MET A 81 6.91 -33.90 32.00
N LYS A 82 7.24 -34.63 33.07
CA LYS A 82 8.20 -34.19 34.10
C LYS A 82 9.65 -34.47 33.69
N SER A 83 9.88 -35.29 32.66
CA SER A 83 11.21 -35.67 32.19
C SER A 83 11.98 -34.46 31.65
N LYS A 84 13.30 -34.45 31.86
CA LYS A 84 14.20 -33.41 31.35
C LYS A 84 14.15 -33.34 29.81
N TYR A 85 14.04 -34.49 29.15
CA TYR A 85 13.97 -34.58 27.69
C TYR A 85 12.74 -33.88 27.12
N PHE A 86 11.57 -34.04 27.74
CA PHE A 86 10.35 -33.36 27.30
C PHE A 86 10.46 -31.85 27.48
N ARG A 87 11.05 -31.38 28.59
CA ARG A 87 11.24 -29.95 28.85
C ARG A 87 12.18 -29.30 27.85
N TYR A 88 13.33 -29.92 27.57
CA TYR A 88 14.27 -29.41 26.58
C TYR A 88 13.71 -29.50 25.17
N GLY A 89 13.02 -30.60 24.81
CA GLY A 89 12.35 -30.73 23.51
C GLY A 89 11.26 -29.67 23.29
N PHE A 90 10.43 -29.41 24.30
CA PHE A 90 9.42 -28.36 24.26
C PHE A 90 10.05 -26.95 24.15
N LEU A 91 11.16 -26.71 24.86
CA LEU A 91 11.88 -25.44 24.81
C LEU A 91 12.53 -25.21 23.44
N VAL A 92 13.18 -26.23 22.86
CA VAL A 92 13.72 -26.18 21.50
C VAL A 92 12.61 -25.90 20.49
N PHE A 93 11.50 -26.63 20.54
CA PHE A 93 10.35 -26.39 19.67
C PHE A 93 9.86 -24.93 19.76
N PHE A 94 9.73 -24.40 20.97
CA PHE A 94 9.28 -23.03 21.19
C PHE A 94 10.27 -22.00 20.63
N PHE A 95 11.57 -22.17 20.87
CA PHE A 95 12.60 -21.28 20.31
C PHE A 95 12.65 -21.37 18.78
N THR A 96 12.57 -22.57 18.20
CA THR A 96 12.51 -22.74 16.75
C THR A 96 11.32 -22.02 16.14
N MET A 97 10.12 -22.15 16.71
CA MET A 97 8.94 -21.42 16.26
C MET A 97 9.11 -19.90 16.39
N PHE A 98 9.69 -19.43 17.49
CA PHE A 98 9.95 -18.01 17.71
C PHE A 98 10.93 -17.44 16.67
N PHE A 99 12.05 -18.13 16.40
CA PHE A 99 13.02 -17.70 15.39
C PHE A 99 12.44 -17.74 13.97
N ILE A 100 11.63 -18.76 13.64
CA ILE A 100 10.93 -18.83 12.35
C ILE A 100 10.00 -17.63 12.19
N MET A 101 9.24 -17.27 13.22
CA MET A 101 8.36 -16.11 13.18
C MET A 101 9.16 -14.82 12.93
N LEU A 102 10.23 -14.58 13.68
CA LEU A 102 11.11 -13.41 13.49
C LEU A 102 11.72 -13.36 12.09
N TRP A 103 12.18 -14.50 11.58
CA TRP A 103 12.75 -14.61 10.24
C TRP A 103 11.73 -14.27 9.15
N ASN A 104 10.51 -14.78 9.25
CA ASN A 104 9.44 -14.44 8.31
C ASN A 104 9.08 -12.95 8.36
N THR A 105 8.97 -12.37 9.56
CA THR A 105 8.74 -10.93 9.71
C THR A 105 9.85 -10.12 9.03
N TYR A 106 11.11 -10.48 9.26
CA TYR A 106 12.26 -9.86 8.60
C TYR A 106 12.16 -9.96 7.07
N LEU A 107 11.90 -11.15 6.52
CA LEU A 107 11.77 -11.36 5.08
C LEU A 107 10.63 -10.52 4.46
N VAL A 108 9.50 -10.41 5.15
CA VAL A 108 8.36 -9.59 4.69
C VAL A 108 8.75 -8.11 4.65
N PHE A 109 9.36 -7.58 5.70
CA PHE A 109 9.82 -6.18 5.71
C PHE A 109 10.88 -5.92 4.64
N ALA A 110 11.86 -6.82 4.49
CA ALA A 110 12.87 -6.72 3.46
C ALA A 110 12.25 -6.74 2.04
N GLY A 111 11.27 -7.62 1.80
CA GLY A 111 10.54 -7.69 0.54
C GLY A 111 9.74 -6.43 0.21
N ILE A 112 9.05 -5.84 1.19
CA ILE A 112 8.29 -4.60 1.01
C ILE A 112 9.23 -3.43 0.67
N LEU A 113 10.36 -3.31 1.37
CA LEU A 113 11.37 -2.29 1.10
C LEU A 113 11.97 -2.48 -0.29
N ALA A 114 12.35 -3.71 -0.66
CA ALA A 114 12.90 -4.03 -1.96
C ALA A 114 11.93 -3.69 -3.11
N CYS A 115 10.66 -4.06 -2.99
CA CYS A 115 9.62 -3.77 -3.98
C CYS A 115 9.37 -2.26 -4.14
N THR A 116 9.40 -1.52 -3.02
CA THR A 116 9.22 -0.06 -3.03
C THR A 116 10.42 0.63 -3.72
N MET A 117 11.64 0.18 -3.43
CA MET A 117 12.86 0.72 -4.05
C MET A 117 12.91 0.43 -5.55
N SER A 118 12.60 -0.79 -5.99
CA SER A 118 12.64 -1.15 -7.43
C SER A 118 11.61 -0.37 -8.24
N THR A 119 10.42 -0.16 -7.68
CA THR A 119 9.36 0.64 -8.33
C THR A 119 9.78 2.11 -8.40
N SER A 120 10.28 2.67 -7.30
CA SER A 120 10.71 4.08 -7.25
C SER A 120 11.85 4.35 -8.22
N ASP A 121 12.85 3.47 -8.30
CA ASP A 121 13.97 3.57 -9.24
C ASP A 121 13.49 3.60 -10.70
N SER A 122 12.63 2.64 -11.08
CA SER A 122 12.07 2.57 -12.44
C SER A 122 11.29 3.83 -12.82
N GLN A 123 10.49 4.38 -11.90
CA GLN A 123 9.69 5.59 -12.16
C GLN A 123 10.57 6.85 -12.26
N LEU A 124 11.57 6.98 -11.39
CA LEU A 124 12.52 8.09 -11.43
C LEU A 124 13.36 8.06 -12.72
N LEU A 125 13.83 6.88 -13.11
CA LEU A 125 14.56 6.68 -14.38
C LEU A 125 13.68 7.05 -15.57
N ALA A 126 12.44 6.53 -15.64
CA ALA A 126 11.51 6.82 -16.74
C ALA A 126 11.17 8.31 -16.85
N ALA A 127 10.95 8.99 -15.72
CA ALA A 127 10.68 10.42 -15.70
C ALA A 127 11.90 11.24 -16.14
N SER A 128 13.09 10.88 -15.65
CA SER A 128 14.33 11.58 -15.97
C SER A 128 14.75 11.43 -17.43
N SER A 129 14.61 10.24 -18.02
CA SER A 129 14.92 10.00 -19.43
C SER A 129 13.89 10.66 -20.35
N SER A 130 12.63 10.70 -19.95
CA SER A 130 11.59 11.43 -20.68
C SER A 130 11.89 12.93 -20.74
N MET A 131 12.45 13.51 -19.68
CA MET A 131 12.87 14.91 -19.67
C MET A 131 14.02 15.16 -20.65
N SER A 132 15.05 14.30 -20.68
CA SER A 132 16.21 14.50 -21.56
C SER A 132 15.91 14.22 -23.03
N GLU A 133 15.23 13.10 -23.33
CA GLU A 133 15.00 12.66 -24.71
C GLU A 133 13.72 13.25 -25.30
N ASN A 134 12.57 13.15 -24.60
CA ASN A 134 11.29 13.58 -25.17
C ASN A 134 11.13 15.10 -25.09
N ILE A 135 11.46 15.72 -23.96
CA ILE A 135 11.24 17.16 -23.77
C ILE A 135 12.40 17.97 -24.36
N LEU A 136 13.63 17.78 -23.90
CA LEU A 136 14.75 18.63 -24.33
C LEU A 136 15.16 18.38 -25.78
N LYS A 137 15.38 17.13 -26.19
CA LYS A 137 15.71 16.83 -27.59
C LYS A 137 14.47 16.86 -28.49
N GLY A 138 13.38 16.20 -28.10
CA GLY A 138 12.18 16.08 -28.93
C GLY A 138 11.40 17.39 -29.10
N VAL A 139 10.97 18.01 -28.00
CA VAL A 139 10.14 19.24 -28.05
C VAL A 139 10.99 20.48 -28.28
N PHE A 140 12.05 20.67 -27.50
CA PHE A 140 12.87 21.89 -27.57
C PHE A 140 14.01 21.83 -28.59
N ASN A 141 14.22 20.70 -29.29
CA ASN A 141 15.27 20.51 -30.30
C ASN A 141 16.68 20.90 -29.82
N VAL A 142 16.97 20.73 -28.53
CA VAL A 142 18.29 21.03 -27.97
C VAL A 142 19.28 19.97 -28.47
N LYS A 143 20.25 20.40 -29.29
CA LYS A 143 21.34 19.53 -29.74
C LYS A 143 22.30 19.27 -28.57
N MET A 144 22.18 18.09 -27.96
CA MET A 144 23.01 17.66 -26.83
C MET A 144 23.76 16.37 -27.18
N SER A 145 25.04 16.30 -26.83
CA SER A 145 25.80 15.04 -26.84
C SER A 145 25.22 14.05 -25.83
N ASP A 146 25.37 12.74 -26.06
CA ASP A 146 24.90 11.69 -25.15
C ASP A 146 25.40 11.87 -23.72
N LYS A 147 26.65 12.32 -23.55
CA LYS A 147 27.21 12.62 -22.22
C LYS A 147 26.45 13.76 -21.53
N ALA A 148 26.06 14.79 -22.28
CA ALA A 148 25.28 15.91 -21.75
C ALA A 148 23.83 15.49 -21.48
N SER A 149 23.21 14.66 -22.33
CA SER A 149 21.88 14.09 -22.11
C SER A 149 21.83 13.30 -20.79
N MET A 150 22.82 12.41 -20.58
CA MET A 150 22.93 11.65 -19.33
C MET A 150 23.14 12.54 -18.09
N LEU A 151 23.93 13.61 -18.21
CA LEU A 151 24.13 14.55 -17.10
C LEU A 151 22.80 15.21 -16.73
N VAL A 152 22.04 15.69 -17.72
CA VAL A 152 20.75 16.32 -17.48
C VAL A 152 19.76 15.34 -16.86
N ALA A 153 19.67 14.11 -17.39
CA ALA A 153 18.81 13.09 -16.79
C ALA A 153 19.14 12.86 -15.30
N ARG A 154 20.43 12.79 -14.93
CA ARG A 154 20.84 12.65 -13.52
C ARG A 154 20.46 13.85 -12.66
N VAL A 155 20.61 15.08 -13.17
CA VAL A 155 20.19 16.30 -12.45
C VAL A 155 18.68 16.30 -12.25
N VAL A 156 17.91 15.99 -13.30
CA VAL A 156 16.44 15.90 -13.24
C VAL A 156 16.01 14.84 -12.23
N LEU A 157 16.66 13.67 -12.23
CA LEU A 157 16.40 12.61 -11.27
C LEU A 157 16.58 13.11 -9.83
N LEU A 158 17.69 13.79 -9.54
CA LEU A 158 17.94 14.37 -8.22
C LEU A 158 16.87 15.41 -7.83
N VAL A 159 16.47 16.28 -8.76
CA VAL A 159 15.42 17.28 -8.53
C VAL A 159 14.09 16.61 -8.20
N ILE A 160 13.67 15.61 -8.99
CA ILE A 160 12.42 14.87 -8.75
C ILE A 160 12.48 14.14 -7.40
N ALA A 161 13.62 13.53 -7.05
CA ALA A 161 13.81 12.85 -5.78
C ALA A 161 13.67 13.82 -4.58
N VAL A 162 14.30 15.00 -4.64
CA VAL A 162 14.19 16.03 -3.60
C VAL A 162 12.74 16.53 -3.46
N CYS A 163 12.06 16.79 -4.58
CA CYS A 163 10.64 17.18 -4.57
C CYS A 163 9.75 16.08 -3.97
N GLY A 164 10.01 14.81 -4.31
CA GLY A 164 9.29 13.66 -3.77
C GLY A 164 9.44 13.54 -2.25
N VAL A 165 10.66 13.71 -1.73
CA VAL A 165 10.92 13.72 -0.28
C VAL A 165 10.22 14.89 0.42
N ALA A 166 10.25 16.08 -0.19
CA ALA A 166 9.57 17.25 0.36
C ALA A 166 8.04 17.04 0.44
N LEU A 167 7.43 16.45 -0.60
CA LEU A 167 6.00 16.11 -0.59
C LEU A 167 5.66 14.99 0.40
N ALA A 168 6.56 14.02 0.57
CA ALA A 168 6.37 12.91 1.51
C ALA A 168 6.57 13.31 2.98
N TRP A 169 7.07 14.52 3.26
CA TRP A 169 7.29 15.02 4.63
C TRP A 169 5.97 15.35 5.34
N ASP A 170 4.94 15.71 4.59
CA ASP A 170 3.61 16.01 5.13
C ASP A 170 2.85 14.72 5.45
N GLN A 171 2.82 14.38 6.75
CA GLN A 171 2.14 13.18 7.26
C GLN A 171 0.60 13.29 7.24
N ASP A 172 0.05 14.51 7.16
CA ASP A 172 -1.40 14.73 7.12
C ASP A 172 -1.96 14.53 5.70
N SER A 173 -1.09 14.65 4.68
CA SER A 173 -1.45 14.34 3.30
C SER A 173 -1.56 12.82 3.08
N SER A 174 -2.73 12.35 2.68
CA SER A 174 -2.89 10.96 2.26
C SER A 174 -2.23 10.77 0.89
N VAL A 175 -1.09 10.08 0.85
CA VAL A 175 -0.41 9.67 -0.40
C VAL A 175 -1.41 9.04 -1.38
N PHE A 176 -2.31 8.19 -0.87
CA PHE A 176 -3.36 7.58 -1.67
C PHE A 176 -4.26 8.60 -2.37
N ARG A 177 -4.62 9.70 -1.70
CA ARG A 177 -5.47 10.77 -2.27
C ARG A 177 -4.73 11.58 -3.34
N VAL A 178 -3.46 11.86 -3.13
CA VAL A 178 -2.64 12.59 -4.12
C VAL A 178 -2.44 11.74 -5.37
N VAL A 179 -2.08 10.47 -5.18
CA VAL A 179 -1.86 9.52 -6.27
C VAL A 179 -3.17 9.25 -7.02
N SER A 180 -4.29 9.03 -6.32
CA SER A 180 -5.58 8.80 -6.99
C SER A 180 -6.01 10.00 -7.84
N PHE A 181 -5.84 11.22 -7.34
CA PHE A 181 -6.13 12.42 -8.11
C PHE A 181 -5.22 12.56 -9.36
N ALA A 182 -3.92 12.29 -9.22
CA ALA A 182 -3.00 12.31 -10.36
C ALA A 182 -3.39 11.26 -11.43
N TRP A 183 -3.75 10.05 -11.02
CA TRP A 183 -4.24 8.99 -11.92
C TRP A 183 -5.59 9.35 -12.56
N ALA A 184 -6.48 10.01 -11.84
CA ALA A 184 -7.73 10.53 -12.40
C ALA A 184 -7.45 11.54 -13.54
N GLY A 185 -6.52 12.46 -13.31
CA GLY A 185 -6.02 13.42 -14.31
C GLY A 185 -5.49 12.74 -15.57
N PHE A 186 -4.52 11.83 -15.40
CA PHE A 186 -3.94 11.09 -16.52
C PHE A 186 -4.98 10.24 -17.26
N GLY A 187 -5.80 9.50 -16.53
CA GLY A 187 -6.81 8.61 -17.10
C GLY A 187 -7.89 9.37 -17.89
N ALA A 188 -8.38 10.50 -17.37
CA ALA A 188 -9.40 11.30 -18.04
C ALA A 188 -8.85 12.07 -19.25
N THR A 189 -7.59 12.48 -19.21
CA THR A 189 -6.95 13.27 -20.28
C THR A 189 -6.51 12.36 -21.43
N PHE A 190 -5.71 11.33 -21.14
CA PHE A 190 -5.11 10.48 -22.17
C PHE A 190 -5.96 9.28 -22.55
N GLY A 191 -6.71 8.70 -21.60
CA GLY A 191 -7.48 7.48 -21.83
C GLY A 191 -8.48 7.60 -23.00
N PRO A 192 -9.36 8.62 -23.01
CA PRO A 192 -10.31 8.84 -24.10
C PRO A 192 -9.65 9.00 -25.47
N VAL A 193 -8.53 9.75 -25.52
CA VAL A 193 -7.79 10.01 -26.76
C VAL A 193 -7.14 8.73 -27.27
N MET A 194 -6.51 7.95 -26.39
CA MET A 194 -5.91 6.65 -26.76
C MET A 194 -6.96 5.66 -27.28
N LEU A 195 -8.11 5.56 -26.63
CA LEU A 195 -9.20 4.69 -27.11
C LEU A 195 -9.75 5.15 -28.46
N ALA A 196 -9.97 6.46 -28.63
CA ALA A 196 -10.44 6.99 -29.90
C ALA A 196 -9.41 6.79 -31.03
N ALA A 197 -8.13 6.98 -30.75
CA ALA A 197 -7.07 6.77 -31.74
C ALA A 197 -6.94 5.30 -32.18
N LEU A 198 -7.09 4.34 -31.26
CA LEU A 198 -6.94 2.91 -31.55
C LEU A 198 -8.19 2.27 -32.18
N PHE A 199 -9.39 2.70 -31.80
CA PHE A 199 -10.62 2.02 -32.19
C PHE A 199 -11.54 2.83 -33.11
N TRP A 200 -11.27 4.14 -33.29
CA TRP A 200 -12.15 5.01 -34.07
C TRP A 200 -11.41 5.72 -35.21
N LYS A 201 -11.60 5.20 -36.42
CA LYS A 201 -11.02 5.71 -37.68
C LYS A 201 -11.27 7.21 -37.93
N ARG A 202 -12.37 7.78 -37.41
CA ARG A 202 -12.73 9.19 -37.64
C ARG A 202 -12.05 10.17 -36.66
N SER A 203 -11.31 9.65 -35.67
CA SER A 203 -10.53 10.45 -34.74
C SER A 203 -9.55 11.36 -35.48
N ASN A 204 -9.50 12.64 -35.12
CA ASN A 204 -8.62 13.63 -35.75
C ASN A 204 -7.87 14.48 -34.71
N LYS A 205 -6.87 15.25 -35.19
CA LYS A 205 -6.00 16.07 -34.33
C LYS A 205 -6.80 17.07 -33.47
N TRP A 206 -7.84 17.69 -34.03
CA TRP A 206 -8.66 18.68 -33.34
C TRP A 206 -9.52 18.07 -32.23
N GLY A 207 -10.12 16.90 -32.50
CA GLY A 207 -10.86 16.14 -31.50
C GLY A 207 -9.96 15.63 -30.38
N ALA A 208 -8.76 15.15 -30.71
CA ALA A 208 -7.77 14.74 -29.72
C ALA A 208 -7.37 15.90 -28.80
N ILE A 209 -7.06 17.08 -29.35
CA ILE A 209 -6.72 18.28 -28.56
C ILE A 209 -7.91 18.71 -27.68
N ALA A 210 -9.12 18.73 -28.22
CA ALA A 210 -10.32 19.06 -27.45
C ALA A 210 -10.54 18.07 -26.29
N GLY A 211 -10.34 16.77 -26.54
CA GLY A 211 -10.38 15.72 -25.53
C GLY A 211 -9.38 15.93 -24.40
N LEU A 212 -8.11 16.20 -24.74
CA LEU A 212 -7.06 16.48 -23.76
C LEU A 212 -7.43 17.68 -22.89
N ILE A 213 -7.86 18.79 -23.50
CA ILE A 213 -8.19 20.02 -22.76
C ILE A 213 -9.42 19.79 -21.87
N VAL A 214 -10.50 19.23 -22.41
CA VAL A 214 -11.73 18.98 -21.65
C VAL A 214 -11.48 17.99 -20.52
N GLY A 215 -10.73 16.91 -20.77
CA GLY A 215 -10.37 15.94 -19.73
C GLY A 215 -9.58 16.57 -18.59
N ALA A 216 -8.55 17.36 -18.92
CA ALA A 216 -7.74 18.05 -17.93
C ALA A 216 -8.58 19.02 -17.10
N VAL A 217 -9.35 19.90 -17.75
CA VAL A 217 -10.19 20.91 -17.06
C VAL A 217 -11.26 20.24 -16.21
N MET A 218 -11.93 19.22 -16.75
CA MET A 218 -13.07 18.59 -16.08
C MET A 218 -12.66 17.85 -14.81
N VAL A 219 -11.44 17.29 -14.73
CA VAL A 219 -10.93 16.69 -13.48
C VAL A 219 -10.83 17.72 -12.36
N PHE A 220 -10.32 18.93 -12.64
CA PHE A 220 -10.24 20.00 -11.65
C PHE A 220 -11.63 20.54 -11.28
N VAL A 221 -12.48 20.81 -12.27
CA VAL A 221 -13.85 21.29 -12.04
C VAL A 221 -14.64 20.27 -11.24
N TRP A 222 -14.54 18.98 -11.57
CA TRP A 222 -15.26 17.95 -10.82
C TRP A 222 -14.74 17.84 -9.39
N LYS A 223 -13.42 17.86 -9.18
CA LYS A 223 -12.82 17.74 -7.85
C LYS A 223 -13.17 18.91 -6.93
N PHE A 224 -13.05 20.13 -7.43
CA PHE A 224 -13.07 21.33 -6.60
C PHE A 224 -14.40 22.09 -6.62
N ALA A 225 -15.21 21.94 -7.68
CA ALA A 225 -16.49 22.63 -7.78
C ALA A 225 -17.68 21.68 -7.58
N ILE A 226 -17.67 20.48 -8.17
CA ILE A 226 -18.85 19.61 -8.23
C ILE A 226 -18.91 18.60 -7.08
N ALA A 227 -17.83 17.85 -6.85
CA ALA A 227 -17.77 16.83 -5.79
C ALA A 227 -18.04 17.41 -4.37
N PRO A 228 -17.61 18.64 -4.02
CA PRO A 228 -17.92 19.23 -2.73
C PRO A 228 -19.40 19.59 -2.53
N MET A 229 -20.21 19.65 -3.60
CA MET A 229 -21.65 19.93 -3.50
C MET A 229 -22.44 18.78 -2.87
N GLY A 230 -21.82 17.62 -2.68
CA GLY A 230 -22.40 16.48 -1.97
C GLY A 230 -23.44 15.70 -2.77
N GLY A 231 -23.94 14.61 -2.18
CA GLY A 231 -24.93 13.72 -2.79
C GLY A 231 -24.34 12.79 -3.86
N VAL A 232 -25.11 12.51 -4.92
CA VAL A 232 -24.74 11.60 -6.02
C VAL A 232 -23.55 12.11 -6.84
N LEU A 233 -23.17 13.38 -6.67
CA LEU A 233 -22.09 14.03 -7.42
C LEU A 233 -20.70 13.84 -6.79
N ALA A 234 -20.62 13.32 -5.56
CA ALA A 234 -19.37 12.98 -4.86
C ALA A 234 -18.74 11.66 -5.36
N ILE A 235 -18.83 11.41 -6.68
CA ILE A 235 -18.20 10.27 -7.34
C ILE A 235 -16.74 10.56 -7.66
N TYR A 236 -15.97 9.49 -7.82
CA TYR A 236 -14.57 9.58 -8.25
C TYR A 236 -14.46 10.36 -9.57
N GLU A 237 -13.58 11.36 -9.58
CA GLU A 237 -13.56 12.44 -10.57
C GLU A 237 -13.14 11.95 -11.97
N LEU A 238 -12.45 10.81 -12.04
CA LEU A 238 -12.03 10.17 -13.28
C LEU A 238 -13.21 9.89 -14.21
N LEU A 239 -14.26 9.23 -13.70
CA LEU A 239 -15.38 8.75 -14.53
C LEU A 239 -16.09 9.90 -15.28
N PRO A 240 -16.58 10.96 -14.59
CA PRO A 240 -17.27 12.05 -15.28
C PRO A 240 -16.33 12.82 -16.21
N ALA A 241 -15.09 13.08 -15.80
CA ALA A 241 -14.12 13.78 -16.64
C ALA A 241 -13.77 12.98 -17.91
N PHE A 242 -13.63 11.66 -17.78
CA PHE A 242 -13.42 10.76 -18.90
C PHE A 242 -14.58 10.81 -19.91
N LEU A 243 -15.83 10.77 -19.42
CA LEU A 243 -17.02 10.85 -20.29
C LEU A 243 -17.11 12.20 -21.02
N CYS A 244 -16.83 13.31 -20.32
CA CYS A 244 -16.80 14.63 -20.93
C CYS A 244 -15.70 14.74 -22.00
N ALA A 245 -14.50 14.25 -21.72
CA ALA A 245 -13.40 14.21 -22.67
C ALA A 245 -13.74 13.34 -23.89
N PHE A 246 -14.32 12.16 -23.69
CA PHE A 246 -14.72 11.28 -24.79
C PHE A 246 -15.82 11.90 -25.66
N ALA A 247 -16.82 12.55 -25.04
CA ALA A 247 -17.85 13.30 -25.76
C ALA A 247 -17.24 14.45 -26.57
N ALA A 248 -16.30 15.21 -25.99
CA ALA A 248 -15.61 16.30 -26.68
C ALA A 248 -14.83 15.78 -27.90
N ILE A 249 -14.14 14.65 -27.78
CA ILE A 249 -13.43 14.02 -28.91
C ILE A 249 -14.40 13.68 -30.03
N ILE A 250 -15.54 13.05 -29.71
CA ILE A 250 -16.53 12.65 -30.72
C ILE A 250 -17.12 13.88 -31.41
N ILE A 251 -17.64 14.83 -30.63
CA ILE A 251 -18.32 16.02 -31.15
C ILE A 251 -17.36 16.83 -32.02
N VAL A 252 -16.17 17.13 -31.51
CA VAL A 252 -15.20 17.96 -32.25
C VAL A 252 -14.67 17.22 -33.47
N SER A 253 -14.41 15.91 -33.39
CA SER A 253 -13.96 15.14 -34.57
C SER A 253 -15.02 15.08 -35.68
N LEU A 254 -16.31 15.05 -35.32
CA LEU A 254 -17.41 15.02 -36.29
C LEU A 254 -17.68 16.40 -36.91
N VAL A 255 -17.54 17.47 -36.12
CA VAL A 255 -17.77 18.85 -36.59
C VAL A 255 -16.58 19.39 -37.39
N THR A 256 -15.36 18.90 -37.11
CA THR A 256 -14.14 19.31 -37.83
C THR A 256 -13.84 18.40 -39.02
N GLY A 257 -12.87 18.83 -39.85
CA GLY A 257 -12.47 18.13 -41.07
C GLY A 257 -12.11 16.65 -40.88
N ALA A 258 -12.14 15.89 -41.98
CA ALA A 258 -11.70 14.50 -42.01
C ALA A 258 -10.26 14.36 -41.49
N PRO A 259 -9.88 13.20 -40.90
CA PRO A 259 -8.49 12.94 -40.53
C PRO A 259 -7.61 13.01 -41.77
N GLU A 260 -6.33 13.30 -41.59
CA GLU A 260 -5.38 13.31 -42.71
C GLU A 260 -5.33 11.94 -43.38
N THR A 261 -5.20 11.93 -44.71
CA THR A 261 -5.19 10.70 -45.51
C THR A 261 -4.08 9.75 -45.06
N GLU A 262 -2.92 10.29 -44.69
CA GLU A 262 -1.78 9.53 -44.14
C GLU A 262 -2.15 8.78 -42.86
N THR A 263 -2.74 9.46 -41.87
CA THR A 263 -3.18 8.82 -40.62
C THR A 263 -4.25 7.76 -40.83
N THR A 264 -5.09 7.94 -41.85
CA THR A 264 -6.15 6.97 -42.18
C THR A 264 -5.58 5.71 -42.83
N LEU A 265 -4.58 5.87 -43.70
CA LEU A 265 -3.86 4.76 -44.32
C LEU A 265 -3.10 3.95 -43.27
N GLU A 266 -2.39 4.61 -42.37
CA GLU A 266 -1.66 3.95 -41.27
C GLU A 266 -2.60 3.12 -40.38
N TYR A 267 -3.75 3.69 -40.00
CA TYR A 267 -4.79 2.99 -39.25
C TYR A 267 -5.29 1.73 -39.98
N GLU A 268 -5.50 1.81 -41.30
CA GLU A 268 -5.92 0.67 -42.12
C GLU A 268 -4.83 -0.40 -42.24
N THR A 269 -3.57 -0.01 -42.39
CA THR A 269 -2.43 -0.93 -42.44
C THR A 269 -2.32 -1.73 -41.16
N VAL A 270 -2.33 -1.06 -40.00
CA VAL A 270 -2.26 -1.73 -38.68
C VAL A 270 -3.47 -2.64 -38.47
N LYS A 271 -4.67 -2.19 -38.84
CA LYS A 271 -5.88 -3.02 -38.74
C LYS A 271 -5.81 -4.25 -39.65
N ALA A 272 -5.18 -4.15 -40.82
CA ALA A 272 -4.99 -5.28 -41.73
C ALA A 272 -3.96 -6.28 -41.19
N GLU A 273 -2.91 -5.83 -40.51
CA GLU A 273 -1.93 -6.69 -39.84
C GLU A 273 -2.52 -7.46 -38.65
N LEU A 274 -3.35 -6.81 -37.83
CA LEU A 274 -4.01 -7.45 -36.68
C LEU A 274 -5.04 -8.53 -37.08
N ASN A 275 -5.56 -8.48 -38.31
CA ASN A 275 -6.54 -9.45 -38.83
C ASN A 275 -5.90 -10.60 -39.62
N LYS A 276 -4.56 -10.66 -39.71
CA LYS A 276 -3.81 -11.79 -40.25
C LYS A 276 -3.48 -12.79 -39.15
#